data_AF-A0A6P1TSB9-F1
#
_entry.id   AF-A0A6P1TSB9-F1
#
_cell.length_a   1.000
_cell.length_b   1.000
_cell.length_c   1.000
_cell.angle_alpha   90.00
_cell.angle_beta   90.00
_cell.angle_gamma   90.00
#
_symmetry.space_group_name_H-M   'P 1'
#
loop_
_entity.id
_entity.type
_entity.pdbx_description
1 polymer ?
#
loop_
_entity_poly.entity_id
_entity_poly.type
_entity_poly.pdbx_seq_one_letter_code
_entity_poly.pdbx_strand_id
1 'polypeptide(L)' 'MRAENNWIDKLKDYFTVITIDTRGHGESDQSYNPDFYSVHNIIKEIETVVKKCGFKEFNYFGPME' A
#
# COMPACT_ATOMS: atom_id res chain seq x y z
N MET A 1 9.77 -0.29 4.47
CA MET A 1 10.31 0.44 3.30
C MET A 1 11.82 0.62 3.48
N ARG A 2 12.69 0.04 2.61
CA ARG A 2 14.14 0.25 2.74
C ARG A 2 14.46 1.73 2.50
N ALA A 3 15.22 2.32 3.41
CA ALA A 3 15.42 3.76 3.60
C ALA A 3 16.15 4.51 2.47
N GLU A 4 16.49 3.85 1.36
CA GLU A 4 17.47 4.36 0.39
C GLU A 4 16.98 5.59 -0.40
N ASN A 5 15.66 5.82 -0.52
CA ASN A 5 15.11 6.91 -1.34
C ASN A 5 14.35 8.00 -0.56
N ASN A 6 14.13 7.77 0.74
CA ASN A 6 13.41 8.65 1.67
C ASN A 6 12.15 9.33 1.09
N TRP A 7 11.29 8.53 0.45
CA TRP A 7 10.11 9.05 -0.26
C TRP A 7 9.10 9.73 0.65
N ILE A 8 8.97 9.27 1.90
CA ILE A 8 8.06 9.86 2.87
C ILE A 8 8.43 11.33 3.10
N ASP A 9 9.71 11.63 3.35
CA ASP A 9 10.15 13.00 3.58
C ASP A 9 9.97 13.91 2.36
N LYS A 10 10.06 13.36 1.15
CA LYS A 10 9.84 14.11 -0.09
C LYS A 10 8.37 14.40 -0.39
N LEU A 11 7.45 13.56 0.11
CA LEU A 11 6.04 13.61 -0.27
C LEU A 11 5.13 14.17 0.83
N LYS A 12 5.53 14.07 2.11
CA LYS A 12 4.69 14.45 3.26
C LYS A 12 4.26 15.91 3.27
N ASP A 13 5.03 16.80 2.64
CA ASP A 13 4.71 18.23 2.55
C ASP A 13 3.63 18.53 1.49
N TYR A 14 3.36 17.59 0.59
CA TYR A 14 2.41 17.74 -0.52
C TYR A 14 1.19 16.80 -0.41
N PHE A 15 1.35 15.66 0.27
CA PHE A 15 0.35 14.61 0.33
C PHE A 15 0.21 14.08 1.77
N THR A 16 -0.99 13.59 2.10
CA THR A 16 -1.10 12.62 3.19
C THR A 16 -0.53 11.29 2.71
N VAL A 17 0.63 10.90 3.24
CA VAL A 17 1.31 9.67 2.84
C VAL A 17 0.81 8.50 3.69
N ILE A 18 0.14 7.54 3.03
CA ILE A 18 -0.26 6.27 3.65
C ILE A 18 0.70 5.18 3.16
N THR A 19 1.54 4.64 4.05
CA THR A 19 2.39 3.49 3.76
C THR A 19 1.66 2.21 4.15
N ILE A 20 1.62 1.23 3.25
CA ILE A 20 0.90 -0.03 3.45
C ILE A 20 1.92 -1.17 3.36
N ASP A 21 1.95 -2.02 4.38
CA ASP A 21 2.54 -3.36 4.26
C ASP A 21 1.52 -4.25 3.54
N THR A 22 1.85 -4.69 2.33
CA THR A 22 0.99 -5.62 1.58
C THR A 22 0.90 -6.97 2.30
N ARG A 23 -0.16 -7.73 2.03
CA ARG A 23 -0.35 -9.08 2.58
C ARG A 23 0.93 -9.90 2.47
N GLY A 24 1.31 -10.59 3.55
CA GLY A 24 2.53 -11.40 3.63
C GLY A 24 3.84 -10.63 3.83
N HIS A 25 3.78 -9.30 4.03
CA HIS A 25 4.92 -8.46 4.35
C HIS A 25 4.71 -7.69 5.66
N GLY A 26 5.83 -7.33 6.32
CA GLY A 26 5.82 -6.51 7.54
C GLY A 26 5.00 -7.16 8.65
N GLU A 27 4.04 -6.42 9.19
CA GLU A 27 3.11 -6.90 10.22
C GLU A 27 1.73 -7.28 9.67
N SER A 28 1.53 -7.23 8.35
CA SER A 28 0.28 -7.66 7.71
C SER A 28 0.15 -9.18 7.68
N ASP A 29 -1.09 -9.66 7.85
CA ASP A 29 -1.41 -11.09 7.80
C ASP A 29 -0.88 -11.77 6.54
N GLN A 30 -0.57 -13.06 6.64
CA GLN A 30 -0.19 -13.91 5.51
C GLN A 30 -1.34 -14.84 5.12
N SER A 31 -1.52 -15.08 3.82
CA SER A 31 -2.39 -16.13 3.29
C SER A 31 -1.58 -17.29 2.72
N TYR A 32 -2.06 -18.52 2.90
CA TYR A 32 -1.54 -19.71 2.22
C TYR A 32 -2.24 -20.00 0.88
N ASN A 33 -3.37 -19.34 0.61
CA ASN A 33 -4.02 -19.39 -0.70
C ASN A 33 -3.35 -18.35 -1.62
N PRO A 34 -2.72 -18.77 -2.74
CA PRO A 34 -2.00 -17.88 -3.66
C PRO A 34 -2.91 -16.85 -4.35
N ASP A 35 -4.21 -17.11 -4.48
CA ASP A 35 -5.15 -16.19 -5.15
C ASP A 35 -5.22 -14.83 -4.45
N PHE A 36 -4.97 -14.78 -3.14
CA PHE A 36 -4.92 -13.54 -2.38
C PHE A 36 -3.79 -12.60 -2.80
N TYR A 37 -2.75 -13.10 -3.48
CA TYR A 37 -1.64 -12.31 -4.00
C TYR A 37 -1.82 -11.94 -5.48
N SER A 38 -2.98 -12.21 -6.07
CA SER A 38 -3.30 -11.68 -7.40
C SER A 38 -3.35 -10.15 -7.37
N VAL A 39 -2.92 -9.53 -8.47
CA VAL A 39 -2.95 -8.06 -8.64
C VAL A 39 -4.34 -7.48 -8.34
N HIS A 40 -5.40 -8.16 -8.78
CA HIS A 40 -6.78 -7.75 -8.51
C HIS A 40 -7.10 -7.67 -7.01
N ASN A 41 -6.68 -8.67 -6.23
CA ASN A 41 -6.92 -8.69 -4.79
C ASN A 41 -6.05 -7.66 -4.06
N ILE A 42 -4.80 -7.48 -4.48
CA ILE A 42 -3.91 -6.45 -3.90
C ILE A 42 -4.50 -5.04 -4.12
N ILE A 43 -4.97 -4.72 -5.33
CA ILE A 43 -5.62 -3.43 -5.61
C ILE A 43 -6.84 -3.23 -4.71
N LYS A 44 -7.67 -4.26 -4.57
CA LYS A 44 -8.86 -4.21 -3.71
C LYS A 44 -8.53 -4.00 -2.23
N GLU A 45 -7.42 -4.57 -1.75
CA GLU A 45 -6.92 -4.35 -0.40
C GLU A 45 -6.46 -2.91 -0.19
N ILE A 46 -5.67 -2.36 -1.12
CA ILE A 46 -5.23 -0.96 -1.09
C ILE A 46 -6.45 -0.03 -1.06
N GLU A 47 -7.42 -0.22 -1.96
CA GLU A 47 -8.65 0.57 -1.96
C GLU A 47 -9.41 0.47 -0.64
N THR A 48 -9.47 -0.74 -0.05
CA THR A 48 -10.18 -0.97 1.22
C THR A 48 -9.51 -0.22 2.36
N VAL A 49 -8.18 -0.25 2.43
CA VAL A 49 -7.40 0.48 3.44
C VAL A 49 -7.62 1.97 3.28
N VAL A 50 -7.44 2.51 2.07
CA VAL A 50 -7.58 3.95 1.79
C VAL A 50 -9.00 4.45 2.12
N LYS A 51 -10.04 3.68 1.75
CA LYS A 51 -11.44 4.00 2.09
C LYS A 51 -11.68 3.98 3.60
N LYS A 52 -11.11 3.00 4.33
CA LYS A 52 -11.20 2.94 5.80
C LYS A 52 -10.47 4.09 6.48
N CYS A 53 -9.41 4.63 5.86
CA CYS A 53 -8.74 5.85 6.30
C CYS A 53 -9.53 7.14 5.98
N GLY A 54 -10.66 7.05 5.27
CA GLY A 54 -11.55 8.19 5.00
C GLY A 54 -11.32 8.90 3.67
N PHE A 55 -10.47 8.37 2.79
CA PHE A 55 -10.17 8.96 1.48
C PHE A 55 -11.02 8.34 0.38
N LYS A 56 -11.48 9.17 -0.57
CA LYS A 56 -12.30 8.74 -1.72
C LYS A 56 -11.49 8.50 -2.98
N GLU A 57 -10.42 9.26 -3.15
CA GLU A 57 -9.51 9.23 -4.29
C GLU A 57 -8.07 9.26 -3.76
N PHE A 58 -7.15 8.61 -4.48
CA PHE A 58 -5.75 8.53 -4.08
C PHE A 58 -4.86 8.35 -5.30
N ASN A 59 -3.59 8.75 -5.14
CA ASN A 59 -2.54 8.40 -6.09
C ASN A 59 -1.80 7.17 -5.57
N TYR A 60 -1.46 6.23 -6.45
CA TYR A 60 -0.60 5.10 -6.12
C TYR A 60 0.85 5.41 -6.49
N PHE A 61 1.78 5.13 -5.57
CA PHE A 61 3.21 5.28 -5.80
C PHE A 61 3.95 4.04 -5.28
N GLY A 62 4.50 3.27 -6.20
CA GLY A 62 5.24 2.03 -5.91
C GLY A 62 5.68 1.35 -7.20
N PRO A 63 6.60 0.37 -7.14
CA PRO A 63 6.94 -0.42 -8.31
C PRO A 63 5.69 -1.20 -8.77
N MET A 64 5.31 -1.01 -10.04
CA MET A 64 4.45 -1.97 -10.74
C MET A 64 5.40 -2.92 -11.47
N GLU A 65 5.67 -4.08 -10.86
CA GLU A 65 6.21 -5.24 -11.56
C GLU A 65 5.09 -6.26 -11.79
#